data_AF-A0A8H6IX56-F1
#
_entry.id   AF-A0A8H6IX56-F1
#
_cell.length_a   1.000
_cell.length_b   1.000
_cell.length_c   1.000
_cell.angle_alpha   90.00
_cell.angle_beta   90.00
_cell.angle_gamma   90.00
#
_symmetry.space_group_name_H-M   'P 1'
#
loop_
_entity.id
_entity.type
_entity.pdbx_description
1 polymer ?
#
loop_
_entity_poly.entity_id
_entity_poly.type
_entity_poly.pdbx_seq_one_letter_code
_entity_poly.pdbx_strand_id
1 'polypeptide(L)'
;MAKSVAATDFTVGWVCALPIELAAATEMMDEEFADLPSNPTDSNIYSFGRIGVHNVVAACLPAGQMGTNQAATVASQMKTSFP
;
A
#
# COMPACT_ATOMS: atom_id res chain seq x y z
N MET A 1 -10.49 15.69 8.87
CA MET A 1 -10.73 14.71 7.81
C MET A 1 -9.38 14.33 7.23
N ALA A 2 -9.13 13.04 6.99
CA ALA A 2 -7.90 12.61 6.34
C ALA A 2 -7.83 13.19 4.92
N LYS A 3 -6.63 13.56 4.49
CA LYS A 3 -6.41 14.18 3.18
C LYS A 3 -6.60 13.13 2.07
N SER A 4 -7.28 13.51 0.99
CA SER A 4 -7.37 12.68 -0.22
C SER A 4 -6.28 13.09 -1.21
N VAL A 5 -5.61 12.11 -1.80
CA VAL A 5 -4.49 12.26 -2.75
C VAL A 5 -4.78 11.38 -3.96
N ALA A 6 -4.45 11.81 -5.18
CA ALA A 6 -4.76 10.99 -6.36
C ALA A 6 -3.87 9.75 -6.41
N ALA A 7 -4.38 8.63 -6.95
CA ALA A 7 -3.57 7.41 -7.15
C ALA A 7 -2.28 7.68 -7.95
N THR A 8 -2.34 8.63 -8.89
CA THR A 8 -1.20 9.05 -9.72
C THR A 8 -0.10 9.81 -8.98
N ASP A 9 -0.36 10.25 -7.75
CA ASP A 9 0.61 11.02 -6.95
C ASP A 9 1.44 10.11 -6.01
N PHE A 10 1.13 8.81 -5.92
CA PHE A 10 1.93 7.85 -5.16
C PHE A 10 3.18 7.45 -5.93
N THR A 11 4.31 7.42 -5.23
CA THR A 11 5.64 7.26 -5.86
C THR A 11 6.44 6.09 -5.27
N VAL A 12 6.00 5.56 -4.13
CA VAL A 12 6.66 4.45 -3.43
C VAL A 12 5.61 3.42 -3.04
N GLY A 13 5.81 2.19 -3.51
CA GLY A 13 5.06 1.02 -3.05
C GLY A 13 5.81 0.26 -1.97
N TRP A 14 5.18 0.00 -0.83
CA TRP A 14 5.75 -0.78 0.27
C TRP A 14 4.98 -2.08 0.48
N VAL A 15 5.60 -3.21 0.14
CA VAL A 15 5.01 -4.54 0.34
C VAL A 15 5.52 -5.16 1.63
N CYS A 16 4.60 -5.54 2.52
CA CYS A 16 4.88 -6.22 3.78
C CYS A 16 4.46 -7.70 3.69
N ALA A 17 5.26 -8.60 4.24
CA ALA A 17 4.94 -10.02 4.30
C ALA A 17 3.94 -10.35 5.41
N LEU A 18 4.00 -9.58 6.50
CA LEU A 18 3.24 -9.81 7.72
C LEU A 18 2.40 -8.60 8.15
N PRO A 19 1.25 -8.82 8.80
CA PRO A 19 0.43 -7.72 9.33
C PRO A 19 1.18 -6.82 10.33
N ILE A 20 2.11 -7.38 11.12
CA ILE A 20 2.91 -6.59 12.06
C ILE A 20 3.90 -5.67 11.36
N GLU A 21 4.39 -6.06 10.17
CA GLU A 21 5.25 -5.22 9.35
C GLU A 21 4.44 -4.09 8.71
N LEU A 22 3.22 -4.36 8.25
CA LEU A 22 2.32 -3.31 7.75
C LEU A 22 1.94 -2.33 8.86
N ALA A 23 1.61 -2.82 10.06
CA ALA A 23 1.34 -1.96 11.21
C ALA A 23 2.54 -1.05 11.50
N ALA A 24 3.76 -1.60 11.53
CA ALA A 24 4.97 -0.80 11.71
C ALA A 24 5.17 0.21 10.56
N ALA A 25 4.93 -0.17 9.31
CA ALA A 25 5.05 0.73 8.16
C ALA A 25 4.05 1.90 8.21
N THR A 26 2.82 1.64 8.62
CA THR A 26 1.78 2.68 8.81
C THR A 26 2.17 3.63 9.94
N GLU A 27 2.67 3.13 11.07
CA GLU A 27 3.14 3.98 12.18
C GLU A 27 4.37 4.84 11.83
N MET A 28 5.10 4.52 10.74
CA MET A 28 6.20 5.34 10.23
C MET A 28 5.75 6.48 9.31
N MET A 29 4.45 6.60 9.00
CA MET A 29 3.93 7.68 8.16
C MET A 29 3.86 9.00 8.93
N ASP A 30 4.39 10.08 8.34
CA ASP A 30 4.28 11.44 8.89
C ASP A 30 2.85 11.98 8.77
N GLU A 31 2.10 11.50 7.76
CA GLU A 31 0.71 11.88 7.48
C GLU A 31 -0.01 10.66 6.88
N GLU A 32 -1.17 10.29 7.42
CA GLU A 32 -2.06 9.28 6.85
C GLU A 32 -3.12 9.94 5.94
N PHE A 33 -3.40 9.29 4.81
CA PHE A 33 -4.36 9.74 3.82
C PHE A 33 -5.65 8.91 3.87
N ALA A 34 -6.73 9.46 3.32
CA ALA A 34 -7.98 8.74 3.18
C ALA A 34 -7.86 7.61 2.15
N ASP A 35 -8.63 6.54 2.36
CA ASP A 35 -8.70 5.43 1.42
C ASP A 35 -9.16 5.88 0.03
N LEU A 36 -8.57 5.24 -0.98
CA LEU A 36 -9.00 5.39 -2.38
C LEU A 36 -10.07 4.37 -2.74
N PRO A 37 -10.91 4.66 -3.75
CA PRO A 37 -11.82 3.66 -4.31
C PRO A 37 -11.04 2.41 -4.75
N SER A 38 -11.56 1.23 -4.41
CA SER A 38 -10.96 -0.05 -4.80
C SER A 38 -10.95 -0.22 -6.32
N ASN A 39 -9.82 -0.66 -6.88
CA ASN A 39 -9.74 -1.08 -8.27
C ASN A 39 -10.31 -2.51 -8.41
N PRO A 40 -11.32 -2.77 -9.26
CA PRO A 40 -11.93 -4.09 -9.40
C PRO A 40 -10.98 -5.24 -9.76
N THR A 41 -9.82 -4.94 -10.36
CA THR A 41 -8.80 -5.93 -10.74
C THR A 41 -7.68 -6.07 -9.70
N ASP A 42 -7.77 -5.36 -8.59
CA ASP A 42 -6.79 -5.34 -7.51
C ASP A 42 -7.48 -5.71 -6.20
N SER A 43 -7.04 -6.83 -5.63
CA SER A 43 -7.61 -7.36 -4.39
C SER A 43 -6.84 -6.92 -3.13
N ASN A 44 -5.77 -6.15 -3.30
CA ASN A 44 -4.96 -5.68 -2.19
C ASN A 44 -5.74 -4.68 -1.33
N ILE A 45 -5.47 -4.73 -0.04
CA ILE A 45 -5.87 -3.70 0.91
C ILE A 45 -4.66 -2.81 1.13
N TYR A 46 -4.87 -1.50 0.99
CA TYR A 46 -3.81 -0.50 1.05
C TYR A 46 -3.93 0.40 2.28
N SER A 47 -2.79 0.83 2.79
CA SER A 47 -2.67 1.98 3.68
C SER A 47 -1.94 3.09 2.92
N PHE A 48 -2.41 4.32 3.07
CA PHE A 48 -1.92 5.46 2.30
C PHE A 48 -1.35 6.52 3.23
N GLY A 49 -0.19 7.08 2.87
CA GLY A 49 0.36 8.18 3.64
C GLY A 49 1.59 8.80 3.00
N ARG A 50 2.33 9.57 3.80
CA ARG A 50 3.56 10.24 3.40
C ARG A 50 4.69 9.94 4.37
N ILE A 51 5.89 9.73 3.82
CA ILE A 51 7.15 9.72 4.58
C ILE A 51 8.08 10.75 3.92
N GLY A 52 8.43 11.80 4.66
CA GLY A 52 9.13 12.97 4.17
C GLY A 52 8.38 13.61 2.99
N VAL A 53 8.98 13.53 1.81
CA VAL A 53 8.42 14.10 0.56
C VAL A 53 7.73 13.04 -0.31
N HIS A 54 7.73 11.77 0.10
CA HIS A 54 7.23 10.66 -0.71
C HIS A 54 5.83 10.26 -0.28
N ASN A 55 4.89 10.27 -1.22
CA ASN A 55 3.60 9.62 -1.03
C ASN A 55 3.78 8.10 -1.17
N VAL A 56 3.49 7.37 -0.10
CA VAL A 56 3.70 5.93 0.06
C VAL A 56 2.37 5.22 0.07
N VAL A 57 2.27 4.14 -0.70
CA VAL A 57 1.18 3.16 -0.63
C VAL A 57 1.73 1.85 -0.09
N ALA A 58 1.18 1.37 1.01
CA ALA A 58 1.62 0.13 1.66
C ALA A 58 0.55 -0.96 1.57
N ALA A 59 0.96 -2.20 1.38
CA ALA A 59 0.07 -3.37 1.38
C ALA A 59 0.73 -4.54 2.11
N CYS A 60 -0.10 -5.42 2.67
CA CYS A 60 0.34 -6.69 3.24
C CYS A 60 -0.07 -7.86 2.34
N LEU A 61 0.73 -8.92 2.32
CA LEU A 61 0.32 -10.19 1.72
C LEU A 61 -0.93 -10.76 2.43
N PRO A 62 -1.74 -11.58 1.74
CA PRO A 62 -2.86 -12.27 2.38
C PRO A 62 -2.40 -13.10 3.58
N ALA A 63 -3.17 -13.09 4.66
CA ALA A 63 -2.84 -13.79 5.89
C ALA A 63 -2.55 -15.28 5.64
N GLY A 64 -1.43 -15.77 6.17
CA GLY A 64 -0.98 -17.16 5.97
C GLY A 64 -0.39 -17.47 4.59
N GLN A 65 -0.28 -16.48 3.69
CA GLN A 65 0.26 -16.65 2.34
C GLN A 65 1.54 -15.84 2.15
N MET A 66 2.55 -16.11 2.98
CA MET A 66 3.89 -15.55 2.78
C MET A 66 4.62 -16.22 1.61
N GLY A 67 5.63 -15.53 1.09
CA GLY A 67 6.52 -16.05 0.04
C GLY A 67 6.59 -15.17 -1.19
N THR A 68 7.54 -15.47 -2.07
CA THR A 68 7.88 -14.65 -3.25
C THR A 68 6.76 -14.59 -4.28
N ASN A 69 6.01 -15.69 -4.48
CA ASN A 69 4.88 -15.73 -5.41
C ASN A 69 3.79 -14.74 -4.99
N GLN A 70 3.49 -14.69 -3.70
CA GLN A 70 2.46 -13.81 -3.16
C GLN A 70 2.92 -12.36 -3.18
N ALA A 71 4.19 -12.10 -2.84
CA ALA A 71 4.81 -10.78 -3.00
C ALA A 71 4.78 -10.29 -4.45
N ALA A 72 5.06 -11.17 -5.42
CA ALA A 72 4.98 -10.82 -6.84
C ALA A 72 3.56 -10.50 -7.28
N THR A 73 2.55 -11.24 -6.81
CA THR A 73 1.13 -10.96 -7.08
C THR A 73 0.72 -9.60 -6.54
N VAL A 74 1.01 -9.31 -5.26
CA VAL A 74 0.70 -8.01 -4.63
C VAL A 74 1.38 -6.87 -5.39
N ALA A 75 2.67 -7.00 -5.68
CA ALA A 75 3.43 -5.99 -6.43
C ALA A 75 2.90 -5.77 -7.86
N SER A 76 2.49 -6.84 -8.55
CA SER A 76 1.92 -6.74 -9.90
C SER A 76 0.55 -6.04 -9.91
N GLN A 77 -0.28 -6.29 -8.90
CA GLN A 77 -1.56 -5.60 -8.73
C GLN A 77 -1.35 -4.12 -8.39
N MET A 78 -0.41 -3.83 -7.48
CA MET A 78 -0.02 -2.45 -7.14
C MET A 78 0.45 -1.68 -8.37
N LYS A 79 1.29 -2.28 -9.23
CA LYS A 79 1.71 -1.68 -10.51
C LYS A 79 0.55 -1.44 -11.50
N THR A 80 -0.56 -2.15 -11.36
CA THR A 80 -1.75 -1.96 -12.21
C THR A 80 -2.61 -0.81 -11.69
N SER A 81 -2.59 -0.55 -10.38
CA SER A 81 -3.40 0.48 -9.72
C SER A 81 -2.68 1.82 -9.54
N PHE A 82 -1.35 1.82 -9.52
CA PHE A 82 -0.50 3.00 -9.30
C PHE A 82 0.57 3.11 -10.40
N PRO A 83 1.06 4.32 -10.73
CA PRO A 83 2.07 4.54 -11.79
C PRO A 83 3.40 3.81 -11.60
#